data_AF-B0PBD2-F1
#
_entry.id   AF-B0PBD2-F1
#
_cell.length_a   1.000
_cell.length_b   1.000
_cell.length_c   1.000
_cell.angle_alpha   90.00
_cell.angle_beta   90.00
_cell.angle_gamma   90.00
#
_symmetry.space_group_name_H-M   'P 1'
#
loop_
_entity.id
_entity.type
_entity.pdbx_description
1 polymer ?
#
loop_
_entity_poly.entity_id
_entity_poly.type
_entity_poly.pdbx_seq_one_letter_code
_entity_poly.pdbx_strand_id
1 'polypeptide(L)' 'MTLESAVARLEEIVSTLGGDVPLDEAVKLYAEAVKLVDFSNGKIEAARLKIEKLSAAKEDSDAV' A
#
# COMPACT_ATOMS: atom_id res chain seq x y z
N MET A 1 -8.98 6.07 -3.96
CA MET A 1 -8.63 5.08 -2.93
C MET A 1 -7.54 5.65 -2.04
N THR A 2 -7.61 5.44 -0.73
CA THR A 2 -6.57 5.81 0.25
C THR A 2 -5.75 4.58 0.65
N LEU A 3 -4.62 4.76 1.34
CA LEU A 3 -3.81 3.65 1.83
C LEU A 3 -4.60 2.80 2.83
N GLU A 4 -5.29 3.47 3.76
CA GLU A 4 -6.11 2.83 4.80
C GLU A 4 -7.21 1.98 4.19
N SER A 5 -7.88 2.49 3.15
CA SER A 5 -8.90 1.71 2.43
C SER A 5 -8.32 0.51 1.68
N ALA A 6 -7.10 0.61 1.16
CA ALA A 6 -6.43 -0.48 0.47
C ALA A 6 -6.02 -1.60 1.44
N VAL A 7 -5.51 -1.21 2.62
CA VAL A 7 -5.14 -2.13 3.70
C VAL A 7 -6.38 -2.82 4.27
N ALA A 8 -7.45 -2.08 4.55
CA ALA A 8 -8.71 -2.67 5.01
C ALA A 8 -9.24 -3.73 4.02
N ARG A 9 -9.17 -3.45 2.71
CA ARG A 9 -9.56 -4.43 1.69
C ARG A 9 -8.63 -5.65 1.65
N LEU A 10 -7.33 -5.47 1.87
CA LEU A 10 -6.39 -6.60 1.98
C LEU A 10 -6.72 -7.49 3.18
N GLU A 11 -7.09 -6.91 4.33
CA GLU A 11 -7.51 -7.67 5.51
C GLU A 11 -8.78 -8.50 5.24
N GLU A 12 -9.76 -7.92 4.53
CA GLU A 12 -10.96 -8.65 4.08
C GLU A 12 -10.60 -9.81 3.15
N ILE A 13 -9.71 -9.58 2.18
CA ILE A 13 -9.25 -10.63 1.26
C ILE A 13 -8.56 -11.76 2.03
N VAL A 14 -7.66 -11.45 2.96
CA VAL A 14 -6.98 -12.46 3.79
C VAL A 14 -7.99 -13.25 4.63
N SER A 15 -8.96 -12.57 5.24
CA SER A 15 -10.01 -13.24 6.01
C SER A 15 -10.86 -14.16 5.14
N THR A 16 -11.14 -13.77 3.90
CA THR A 16 -11.95 -14.55 2.94
C THR A 16 -11.18 -15.78 2.45
N LEU A 17 -9.89 -15.61 2.12
CA LEU A 17 -9.02 -16.71 1.67
C LEU A 17 -8.70 -17.72 2.78
N GLY A 18 -8.85 -17.36 4.05
CA GLY A 18 -8.71 -18.28 5.18
C GLY A 18 -9.90 -19.23 5.40
N GLY A 19 -11.00 -19.04 4.67
CA GLY A 19 -12.21 -19.88 4.73
C GLY A 19 -12.28 -20.91 3.60
N ASP A 20 -13.48 -21.42 3.35
CA ASP A 20 -13.76 -22.37 2.27
C ASP A 20 -14.17 -21.58 1.00
N VAL A 21 -13.17 -21.18 0.22
CA VAL A 21 -13.35 -20.40 -1.02
C VAL A 21 -13.09 -21.28 -2.26
N PRO A 22 -13.95 -21.22 -3.28
CA PRO A 22 -13.69 -21.88 -4.55
C PRO A 22 -12.40 -21.38 -5.21
N LEU A 23 -11.65 -22.28 -5.85
CA LEU A 23 -10.35 -21.96 -6.47
C LEU A 23 -10.41 -20.77 -7.45
N ASP A 24 -11.43 -20.72 -8.30
CA ASP A 24 -11.61 -19.63 -9.27
C ASP A 24 -11.79 -18.27 -8.60
N GLU A 25 -12.40 -18.24 -7.42
CA GLU A 25 -12.60 -17.04 -6.62
C GLU A 25 -11.33 -16.66 -5.86
N ALA A 26 -10.61 -17.65 -5.32
CA ALA A 26 -9.29 -17.42 -4.71
C ALA A 26 -8.32 -16.75 -5.69
N VAL A 27 -8.29 -17.19 -6.94
CA VAL A 27 -7.42 -16.60 -7.99
C VAL A 27 -7.79 -15.13 -8.25
N LYS A 28 -9.08 -14.79 -8.27
CA LYS A 28 -9.54 -13.41 -8.44
C LYS A 28 -9.17 -12.53 -7.25
N LEU A 29 -9.39 -13.02 -6.03
CA LEU A 29 -9.03 -12.34 -4.79
C LEU A 29 -7.53 -12.09 -4.69
N TYR A 30 -6.71 -13.07 -5.09
CA TYR A 30 -5.26 -12.91 -5.16
C TYR A 30 -4.85 -11.84 -6.17
N ALA A 31 -5.43 -11.85 -7.37
CA ALA A 31 -5.16 -10.84 -8.39
C ALA A 31 -5.57 -9.42 -7.94
N GLU A 32 -6.64 -9.30 -7.15
CA GLU A 32 -7.02 -8.04 -6.50
C GLU A 32 -5.97 -7.63 -5.44
N ALA A 33 -5.58 -8.56 -4.57
CA ALA A 33 -4.58 -8.31 -3.52
C ALA A 33 -3.26 -7.80 -4.08
N VAL A 34 -2.75 -8.37 -5.17
CA VAL A 34 -1.51 -7.90 -5.84
C VAL A 34 -1.62 -6.43 -6.22
N LYS A 35 -2.73 -6.01 -6.83
CA LYS A 35 -2.95 -4.60 -7.21
C LYS A 35 -3.02 -3.67 -6.00
N LEU A 36 -3.64 -4.12 -4.91
CA LEU A 36 -3.74 -3.35 -3.66
C LEU A 36 -2.38 -3.18 -2.98
N VAL A 37 -1.55 -4.23 -2.99
CA VAL A 37 -0.17 -4.18 -2.48
C VAL A 37 0.67 -3.20 -3.30
N ASP A 38 0.63 -3.29 -4.63
CA ASP A 38 1.36 -2.38 -5.52
C ASP A 38 0.96 -0.93 -5.29
N PHE A 39 -0.35 -0.66 -5.19
CA PHE A 39 -0.87 0.66 -4.88
C PHE A 39 -0.36 1.17 -3.52
N SER A 40 -0.41 0.33 -2.49
CA SER A 40 -0.02 0.68 -1.13
C SER A 40 1.46 1.01 -1.04
N ASN A 41 2.31 0.20 -1.65
CA ASN A 41 3.75 0.44 -1.75
C ASN A 41 4.04 1.76 -2.47
N GLY A 42 3.36 2.03 -3.59
CA GLY A 42 3.52 3.31 -4.30
C GLY A 42 3.16 4.53 -3.46
N LYS A 43 2.15 4.43 -2.59
CA LYS A 43 1.77 5.50 -1.67
C LYS A 43 2.81 5.72 -0.57
N ILE A 44 3.34 4.66 0.01
CA ILE A 44 4.37 4.72 1.04
C ILE A 44 5.66 5.33 0.47
N GLU A 45 6.09 4.89 -0.71
CA GLU A 45 7.28 5.45 -1.37
C GLU A 45 7.10 6.93 -1.72
N ALA A 46 5.93 7.34 -2.21
CA ALA A 46 5.66 8.76 -2.48
C ALA A 46 5.72 9.61 -1.20
N ALA A 47 5.22 9.09 -0.08
CA ALA A 47 5.29 9.76 1.22
C ALA A 47 6.74 9.86 1.71
N ARG A 48 7.51 8.76 1.61
CA ARG A 48 8.92 8.71 1.95
C ARG A 48 9.74 9.74 1.16
N LEU A 49 9.60 9.77 -0.16
CA LEU A 49 10.28 10.74 -1.02
C LEU A 49 9.94 12.19 -0.66
N LYS A 50 8.70 12.45 -0.24
CA LYS A 50 8.31 13.78 0.21
C LYS A 50 9.00 14.17 1.52
N ILE A 51 9.11 13.22 2.46
CA ILE A 51 9.84 13.43 3.72
C ILE A 51 11.32 13.69 3.44
N GLU A 52 11.97 12.86 2.62
CA GLU A 52 13.39 13.02 2.26
C GLU A 52 13.68 14.39 1.65
N LYS A 53 12.83 14.86 0.72
CA LYS A 53 12.96 16.19 0.12
C LYS A 53 12.82 17.33 1.13
N LEU A 54 11.89 17.22 2.08
CA LEU A 54 11.68 18.23 3.11
C LEU A 54 12.84 18.26 4.11
N SER A 55 13.40 17.10 4.45
CA SER A 55 14.58 17.01 5.33
C SER A 55 15.82 17.61 4.67
N ALA A 56 16.07 17.29 3.39
CA ALA A 56 17.20 17.86 2.64
C ALA A 56 17.10 19.38 2.51
N ALA A 57 15.89 19.92 2.24
CA ALA A 57 15.67 21.36 2.16
C ALA A 57 15.92 22.09 3.49
N LYS A 58 15.79 21.40 4.63
CA LYS A 58 16.05 21.98 5.95
C LYS A 58 17.55 22.11 6.23
N GLU A 59 18.36 21.15 5.77
CA GLU A 59 19.82 21.16 5.93
C GLU A 59 20.49 22.30 5.12
N ASP A 60 20.01 22.60 3.91
CA ASP A 60 20.50 23.72 3.11
C ASP A 60 20.13 25.10 3.70
N SER A 61 19.02 25.20 4.44
CA SER A 61 18.55 26.46 5.03
C SER A 61 19.22 26.82 6.36
N ASP A 62 19.73 25.84 7.11
CA ASP A 62 20.43 26.05 8.39
C ASP A 62 21.96 26.20 8.18
N ALA A 63 22.46 26.01 6.95
CA ALA A 63 23.88 26.09 6.59
C ALA A 63 24.32 27.44 5.97
N VAL A 64 23.43 28.45 5.91
CA VAL A 64 23.68 29.80 5.33
C VAL A 64 23.56 30.90 6.39
#